data_AF-A0A9N8Q231-F1
#
_entry.id   AF-A0A9N8Q231-F1
#
_cell.length_a   1.000
_cell.length_b   1.000
_cell.length_c   1.000
_cell.angle_alpha   90.00
_cell.angle_beta   90.00
_cell.angle_gamma   90.00
#
_symmetry.space_group_name_H-M   'P 1'
#
loop_
_entity.id
_entity.type
_entity.pdbx_description
1 polymer ?
#
loop_
_entity_poly.entity_id
_entity_poly.type
_entity_poly.pdbx_seq_one_letter_code
_entity_poly.pdbx_strand_id
1 'polypeptide(L)'
;MPCLIIFENNFIPGVNCTDVSSLKRDISHKHGIPVEDLCATLNGRPVSDDYDITTTNNVVRLSAKLVGGKGGFGSMLRAIGAQIEKTTNREACRDLSGRRLRDINEEKRLRKWLEGQEDREKEAVERKQKKLERLVAEPKIEVNLHPAYEKERKDLPDRVSSAVEAGWQAAGSSSSVKRKAEDEKAKPKKAKLWIDAELSDCSSLSDEEEEEEDKSSSPGQQVSTDSGNESDKVSVSNT
;
A
#
# COMPACT_ATOMS: atom_id res chain seq x y z
N MET A 1 60.24 -6.97 34.10
CA MET A 1 59.80 -8.02 33.16
C MET A 1 59.98 -7.47 31.75
N PRO A 2 60.20 -8.29 30.71
CA PRO A 2 60.40 -7.75 29.36
C PRO A 2 59.14 -7.01 28.88
N CYS A 3 59.32 -5.90 28.18
CA CYS A 3 58.25 -5.15 27.54
C CYS A 3 57.51 -6.02 26.50
N LEU A 4 56.20 -5.89 26.43
CA LEU A 4 55.38 -6.63 25.47
C LEU A 4 55.35 -5.87 24.14
N ILE A 5 55.85 -6.48 23.07
CA ILE A 5 55.87 -5.88 21.73
C ILE A 5 54.81 -6.54 20.85
N ILE A 6 53.95 -5.71 20.26
CA ILE A 6 52.89 -6.14 19.35
C ILE A 6 53.07 -5.44 18.01
N PHE A 7 53.05 -6.19 16.91
CA PHE A 7 53.06 -5.66 15.54
C PHE A 7 51.85 -6.14 14.77
N GLU A 8 51.06 -5.24 14.17
CA GLU A 8 49.86 -5.61 13.37
C GLU A 8 48.94 -6.63 14.07
N ASN A 9 48.78 -6.48 15.40
CA ASN A 9 48.03 -7.36 16.31
C ASN A 9 48.65 -8.71 16.67
N ASN A 10 49.87 -8.99 16.21
CA ASN A 10 50.62 -10.19 16.58
C ASN A 10 51.68 -9.87 17.64
N PHE A 11 51.79 -10.73 18.66
CA PHE A 11 52.86 -10.64 19.65
C PHE A 11 54.18 -11.10 19.03
N ILE A 12 55.24 -10.30 19.21
CA ILE A 12 56.59 -10.66 18.76
C ILE A 12 57.40 -11.09 19.99
N PRO A 13 57.67 -12.41 20.17
CA PRO A 13 58.52 -12.89 21.25
C PRO A 13 60.01 -12.61 20.96
N GLY A 14 60.78 -12.39 22.03
CA GLY A 14 62.25 -12.48 21.99
C GLY A 14 62.98 -11.32 21.32
N VAL A 15 62.47 -10.09 21.44
CA VAL A 15 63.11 -8.91 20.87
C VAL A 15 64.12 -8.30 21.85
N ASN A 16 65.39 -8.27 21.46
CA ASN A 16 66.50 -7.70 22.25
C ASN A 16 66.80 -6.26 21.83
N CYS A 17 65.79 -5.40 21.83
CA CYS A 17 65.92 -3.99 21.45
C CYS A 17 65.93 -3.09 22.69
N THR A 18 66.84 -2.10 22.72
CA THR A 18 66.90 -1.10 23.78
C THR A 18 65.88 0.00 23.54
N ASP A 19 65.82 0.51 22.30
CA ASP A 19 65.04 1.70 21.96
C ASP A 19 64.04 1.44 20.82
N VAL A 20 63.01 2.30 20.73
CA VAL A 20 62.00 2.26 19.66
C VAL A 20 62.62 2.34 18.27
N SER A 21 63.69 3.12 18.08
CA SER A 21 64.44 3.20 16.84
C SER A 21 65.02 1.84 16.42
N SER A 22 65.66 1.13 17.35
CA SER A 22 66.23 -0.20 17.12
C SER A 22 65.14 -1.23 16.82
N LEU A 23 64.00 -1.12 17.51
CA LEU A 23 62.85 -1.98 17.30
C LEU A 23 62.21 -1.78 15.93
N LYS A 24 62.03 -0.53 15.49
CA LYS A 24 61.52 -0.23 14.13
C LYS A 24 62.46 -0.78 13.05
N ARG A 25 63.78 -0.67 13.23
CA ARG A 25 64.75 -1.23 12.27
C ARG A 25 64.68 -2.76 12.19
N ASP A 26 64.54 -3.45 13.32
CA ASP A 26 64.40 -4.91 13.35
C ASP A 26 63.12 -5.37 12.63
N ILE A 27 61.99 -4.72 12.91
CA ILE A 27 60.72 -5.01 12.21
C ILE A 27 60.81 -4.66 10.73
N SER A 28 61.47 -3.54 10.39
CA SER A 28 61.70 -3.13 9.01
C SER A 28 62.48 -4.19 8.23
N HIS A 29 63.56 -4.71 8.81
CA HIS A 29 64.36 -5.77 8.19
C HIS A 29 63.59 -7.10 8.07
N LYS A 30 62.78 -7.45 9.07
CA LYS A 30 62.00 -8.71 9.09
C LYS A 30 60.82 -8.71 8.13
N HIS A 31 60.12 -7.58 8.00
CA HIS A 31 58.86 -7.48 7.25
C HIS A 31 58.99 -6.69 5.94
N GLY A 32 60.16 -6.10 5.65
CA GLY A 32 60.40 -5.33 4.42
C GLY A 32 59.64 -4.00 4.36
N ILE A 33 59.28 -3.43 5.51
CA ILE A 33 58.52 -2.17 5.60
C ILE A 33 59.49 -1.02 5.91
N PRO A 34 59.46 0.11 5.18
CA PRO A 34 60.29 1.27 5.50
C PRO A 34 60.10 1.77 6.94
N VAL A 35 61.17 2.25 7.57
CA VAL A 35 61.16 2.69 8.98
C VAL A 35 60.22 3.90 9.17
N GLU A 36 60.09 4.73 8.14
CA GLU A 36 59.26 5.95 8.09
C GLU A 36 57.76 5.62 8.18
N ASP A 37 57.40 4.46 7.62
CA ASP A 37 56.04 3.94 7.60
C ASP A 37 55.70 3.18 8.88
N LEU A 38 56.64 2.97 9.80
CA LEU A 38 56.36 2.33 11.08
C LEU A 38 56.02 3.38 12.16
N CYS A 39 54.86 3.21 12.79
CA CYS A 39 54.42 4.01 13.93
C CYS A 39 54.43 3.19 15.22
N ALA A 40 55.10 3.70 16.26
CA ALA A 40 55.12 3.11 17.60
C ALA A 40 54.14 3.85 18.51
N THR A 41 53.34 3.10 19.24
CA THR A 41 52.39 3.63 20.21
C THR A 41 52.51 2.92 21.56
N LEU A 42 52.42 3.69 22.64
CA LEU A 42 52.33 3.22 24.02
C LEU A 42 50.97 3.65 24.58
N ASN A 43 50.16 2.69 25.01
CA ASN A 43 48.83 2.95 25.56
C ASN A 43 47.97 3.88 24.67
N GLY A 44 48.10 3.74 23.34
CA GLY A 44 47.36 4.53 22.36
C GLY A 44 47.94 5.91 22.03
N ARG A 45 49.09 6.30 22.59
CA ARG A 45 49.78 7.55 22.25
C ARG A 45 51.05 7.30 21.43
N PRO A 46 51.38 8.15 20.44
CA PRO A 46 52.63 8.02 19.68
C PRO A 46 53.84 8.29 20.58
N VAL A 47 54.95 7.63 20.28
CA VAL A 47 56.16 7.63 21.11
C VAL A 47 57.36 8.02 20.26
N SER A 48 58.32 8.72 20.88
CA SER A 48 59.59 9.08 20.25
C SER A 48 60.44 7.85 19.97
N ASP A 49 61.31 7.97 18.97
CA ASP A 49 62.23 6.89 18.56
C ASP A 49 63.34 6.63 19.61
N ASP A 50 63.62 7.59 20.48
CA ASP A 50 64.60 7.50 21.58
C ASP A 50 64.02 6.91 22.87
N TYR A 51 62.78 6.42 22.83
CA TYR A 51 62.15 5.85 24.02
C TYR A 51 62.75 4.49 24.36
N ASP A 52 63.26 4.38 25.58
CA ASP A 52 63.81 3.14 26.12
C ASP A 52 62.69 2.14 26.48
N ILE A 53 62.72 1.01 25.80
CA ILE A 53 61.74 -0.08 25.90
C ILE A 53 62.08 -1.00 27.09
N THR A 54 63.33 -1.00 27.56
CA THR A 54 63.82 -1.96 28.56
C THR A 54 63.40 -1.62 29.98
N THR A 55 63.15 -0.34 30.26
CA THR A 55 62.98 0.17 31.63
C THR A 55 61.56 -0.01 32.18
N THR A 56 60.55 -0.32 31.36
CA THR A 56 59.14 -0.35 31.80
C THR A 56 58.35 -1.58 31.35
N ASN A 57 57.45 -2.07 32.21
CA ASN A 57 56.48 -3.14 31.92
C ASN A 57 55.32 -2.61 31.03
N ASN A 58 55.64 -1.94 29.93
CA ASN A 58 54.67 -1.33 29.04
C ASN A 58 54.37 -2.24 27.84
N VAL A 59 53.29 -1.91 27.11
CA VAL A 59 52.94 -2.58 25.84
C VAL A 59 53.23 -1.62 24.69
N VAL A 60 54.27 -1.90 23.92
CA VAL A 60 54.60 -1.15 22.71
C VAL A 60 53.90 -1.80 21.53
N ARG A 61 53.03 -1.03 20.86
CA ARG A 61 52.37 -1.46 19.64
C ARG A 61 52.95 -0.74 18.44
N LEU A 62 53.48 -1.52 17.51
CA LEU A 62 53.93 -1.09 16.19
C LEU A 62 52.86 -1.39 15.15
N SER A 63 52.67 -0.44 14.26
CA SER A 63 51.74 -0.54 13.13
C SER A 63 52.35 0.08 11.90
N ALA A 64 52.09 -0.52 10.74
CA ALA A 64 52.42 0.08 9.47
C ALA A 64 51.40 1.18 9.15
N LYS A 65 51.91 2.34 8.79
CA LYS A 65 51.12 3.43 8.24
C LYS A 65 50.74 3.03 6.83
N LEU A 66 49.46 3.10 6.54
CA LEU A 66 48.98 2.95 5.18
C LEU A 66 49.02 4.32 4.51
N VAL A 67 49.57 4.38 3.30
CA VAL A 67 49.53 5.55 2.41
C VAL A 67 48.10 5.75 1.91
N GLY A 68 47.23 6.28 2.76
CA GLY A 68 45.82 6.49 2.45
C GLY A 68 45.07 7.12 3.62
N GLY A 69 44.45 8.27 3.35
CA GLY A 69 43.55 8.90 4.31
C GLY A 69 42.25 8.10 4.37
N LYS A 70 41.97 7.44 5.51
CA LYS A 70 40.65 6.87 5.85
C LYS A 70 39.52 7.93 5.89
N GLY A 71 39.83 9.18 5.52
CA GLY A 71 38.97 10.35 5.58
C GLY A 71 37.95 10.47 4.46
N GLY A 72 38.09 9.72 3.36
CA GLY A 72 37.14 9.77 2.23
C GLY A 72 35.71 9.40 2.63
N PHE A 73 35.55 8.35 3.45
CA PHE A 73 34.25 7.94 3.96
C PHE A 73 33.65 8.99 4.90
N GLY A 74 34.45 9.55 5.82
CA GLY A 74 33.99 10.61 6.73
C GLY A 74 33.65 11.93 6.02
N SER A 75 34.40 12.31 4.98
CA SER A 75 34.07 13.47 4.14
C SER A 75 32.82 13.22 3.30
N MET A 76 32.65 12.01 2.77
CA MET A 76 31.44 11.60 2.05
C MET A 76 30.22 11.68 2.95
N LEU A 77 30.31 11.15 4.19
CA LEU A 77 29.23 11.26 5.17
C LEU A 77 28.92 12.71 5.55
N ARG A 78 29.93 13.59 5.66
CA ARG A 78 29.69 15.02 5.89
C ARG A 78 29.03 15.71 4.69
N ALA A 79 29.43 15.37 3.47
CA ALA A 79 28.85 15.93 2.25
C ALA A 79 27.38 15.50 2.08
N ILE A 80 27.08 14.21 2.29
CA ILE A 80 25.73 13.66 2.25
C ILE A 80 24.89 14.22 3.40
N GLY A 81 25.44 14.25 4.62
CA GLY A 81 24.73 14.75 5.80
C GLY A 81 24.36 16.23 5.72
N ALA A 82 25.10 17.04 4.94
CA ALA A 82 24.73 18.43 4.67
C ALA A 82 23.55 18.58 3.70
N GLN A 83 23.28 17.57 2.87
CA GLN A 83 22.18 17.54 1.91
C GLN A 83 20.91 16.90 2.48
N ILE A 84 21.04 16.07 3.52
CA ILE A 84 19.91 15.43 4.18
C ILE A 84 19.32 16.41 5.19
N GLU A 85 18.18 17.01 4.84
CA GLU A 85 17.35 17.73 5.82
C GLU A 85 16.79 16.76 6.86
N LYS A 86 16.55 17.25 8.08
CA LYS A 86 15.96 16.45 9.14
C LYS A 86 14.60 15.93 8.68
N THR A 87 14.52 14.62 8.42
CA THR A 87 13.26 13.96 8.06
C THR A 87 12.27 14.10 9.22
N THR A 88 11.05 14.55 8.93
CA THR A 88 9.95 14.64 9.91
C THR A 88 9.27 13.30 10.17
N ASN A 89 9.64 12.25 9.43
CA ASN A 89 9.11 10.91 9.60
C ASN A 89 9.57 10.32 10.95
N ARG A 90 8.64 10.22 11.90
CA ARG A 90 8.82 9.63 13.24
C ARG A 90 8.40 8.15 13.30
N GLU A 91 7.99 7.54 12.20
CA GLU A 91 7.46 6.17 12.15
C GLU A 91 8.54 5.12 12.50
N ALA A 92 9.81 5.46 12.28
CA ALA A 92 10.95 4.61 12.65
C ALA A 92 11.23 4.59 14.17
N CYS A 93 10.69 5.56 14.92
CA CYS A 93 10.85 5.59 16.37
C CYS A 93 10.06 4.46 17.04
N ARG A 94 10.57 4.01 18.19
CA ARG A 94 9.93 3.00 19.03
C ARG A 94 9.20 3.66 20.19
N ASP A 95 8.12 3.05 20.63
CA ASP A 95 7.43 3.41 21.86
C ASP A 95 8.13 2.79 23.09
N LEU A 96 7.62 3.09 24.29
CA LEU A 96 8.13 2.52 25.56
C LEU A 96 7.85 1.01 25.68
N SER A 97 6.98 0.46 24.83
CA SER A 97 6.70 -0.98 24.76
C SER A 97 7.65 -1.72 23.80
N GLY A 98 8.48 -0.99 23.04
CA GLY A 98 9.43 -1.52 22.06
C GLY A 98 8.86 -1.75 20.66
N ARG A 99 7.58 -1.43 20.43
CA ARG A 99 6.91 -1.46 19.12
C ARG A 99 7.24 -0.21 18.31
N ARG A 100 7.24 -0.30 16.99
CA ARG A 100 7.46 0.88 16.13
C ARG A 100 6.18 1.69 15.97
N LEU A 101 6.33 3.01 15.85
CA LEU A 101 5.20 3.91 15.57
C LEU A 101 4.51 3.60 14.23
N ARG A 102 5.25 3.05 13.26
CA ARG A 102 4.69 2.52 12.00
C ARG A 102 3.57 1.52 12.25
N ASP A 103 3.86 0.44 12.98
CA ASP A 103 2.94 -0.67 13.21
C ASP A 103 1.66 -0.20 13.93
N ILE A 104 1.83 0.72 14.88
CA ILE A 104 0.72 1.31 15.64
C ILE A 104 -0.18 2.16 14.72
N ASN A 105 0.41 2.95 13.82
CA ASN A 105 -0.34 3.79 12.90
C ASN A 105 -1.07 2.94 11.84
N GLU A 106 -0.42 1.89 11.34
CA GLU A 106 -1.03 0.91 10.45
C GLU A 106 -2.23 0.22 11.10
N GLU A 107 -2.08 -0.25 12.34
CA GLU A 107 -3.18 -0.85 13.10
C GLU A 107 -4.34 0.12 13.30
N LYS A 108 -4.06 1.39 13.66
CA LYS A 108 -5.09 2.44 13.77
C LYS A 108 -5.78 2.70 12.43
N ARG A 109 -5.03 2.73 11.32
CA ARG A 109 -5.59 2.92 9.98
C ARG A 109 -6.49 1.76 9.59
N LEU A 110 -6.09 0.52 9.89
CA LEU A 110 -6.91 -0.67 9.64
C LEU A 110 -8.19 -0.65 10.46
N ARG A 111 -8.12 -0.30 11.76
CA ARG A 111 -9.32 -0.18 12.60
C ARG A 111 -10.30 0.86 12.08
N LYS A 112 -9.82 2.05 11.71
CA LYS A 112 -10.67 3.11 11.11
C LYS A 112 -11.30 2.67 9.80
N TRP A 113 -10.56 1.92 8.97
CA TRP A 113 -11.09 1.41 7.71
C TRP A 113 -12.19 0.38 7.91
N LEU A 114 -12.04 -0.51 8.90
CA LEU A 114 -13.05 -1.50 9.28
C LEU A 114 -14.29 -0.84 9.89
N GLU A 115 -14.11 0.14 10.78
CA GLU A 115 -15.23 0.90 11.34
C GLU A 115 -16.03 1.62 10.24
N GLY A 116 -15.33 2.23 9.28
CA GLY A 116 -15.96 2.83 8.11
C GLY A 116 -16.49 1.82 7.07
N GLN A 117 -16.24 0.51 7.18
CA GLN A 117 -16.88 -0.48 6.29
C GLN A 117 -18.36 -0.62 6.63
N GLU A 118 -18.71 -0.70 7.91
CA GLU A 118 -20.10 -0.90 8.33
C GLU A 118 -21.01 0.22 7.82
N ASP A 119 -20.54 1.47 7.90
CA ASP A 119 -21.32 2.62 7.43
C ASP A 119 -21.41 2.67 5.90
N ARG A 120 -20.35 2.28 5.20
CA ARG A 120 -20.37 2.14 3.73
C ARG A 120 -21.33 1.05 3.27
N GLU A 121 -21.39 -0.07 3.98
CA GLU A 121 -22.32 -1.16 3.70
C GLU A 121 -23.76 -0.74 3.98
N LYS A 122 -24.04 -0.06 5.09
CA LYS A 122 -25.37 0.50 5.40
C LYS A 122 -25.82 1.47 4.33
N GLU A 123 -24.99 2.44 3.94
CA GLU A 123 -25.32 3.41 2.89
C GLU A 123 -25.54 2.72 1.54
N ALA A 124 -24.73 1.71 1.20
CA ALA A 124 -24.91 0.92 -0.02
C ALA A 124 -26.23 0.13 -0.01
N VAL A 125 -26.62 -0.44 1.13
CA VAL A 125 -27.90 -1.15 1.29
C VAL A 125 -29.07 -0.17 1.19
N GLU A 126 -29.03 0.98 1.86
CA GLU A 126 -30.07 2.01 1.76
C GLU A 126 -30.22 2.54 0.33
N ARG A 127 -29.10 2.77 -0.36
CA ARG A 127 -29.12 3.20 -1.77
C ARG A 127 -29.72 2.14 -2.68
N LYS A 128 -29.45 0.85 -2.43
CA LYS A 128 -30.06 -0.28 -3.15
C LYS A 128 -31.57 -0.35 -2.87
N GLN A 129 -31.98 -0.22 -1.62
CA GLN A 129 -33.40 -0.21 -1.22
C GLN A 129 -34.16 0.94 -1.88
N LYS A 130 -33.62 2.17 -1.81
CA LYS A 130 -34.24 3.34 -2.45
C LYS A 130 -34.35 3.21 -3.97
N LYS A 131 -33.35 2.61 -4.63
CA LYS A 131 -33.42 2.30 -6.06
C LYS A 131 -34.52 1.28 -6.36
N LEU A 132 -34.63 0.23 -5.55
CA LEU A 132 -35.64 -0.80 -5.69
C LEU A 132 -37.05 -0.21 -5.49
N GLU A 133 -37.25 0.58 -4.44
CA GLU A 133 -38.52 1.28 -4.19
C GLU A 133 -38.89 2.22 -5.34
N ARG A 134 -37.92 2.94 -5.90
CA ARG A 134 -38.15 3.82 -7.06
C ARG A 134 -38.51 3.05 -8.33
N LEU A 135 -37.97 1.84 -8.52
CA LEU A 135 -38.30 0.96 -9.64
C LEU A 135 -39.68 0.31 -9.48
N VAL A 136 -40.04 -0.06 -8.25
CA VAL A 136 -41.35 -0.66 -7.93
C VAL A 136 -42.46 0.40 -7.93
N ALA A 137 -42.16 1.64 -7.56
CA ALA A 137 -43.12 2.73 -7.61
C ALA A 137 -43.55 3.00 -9.06
N GLU A 138 -44.85 2.88 -9.32
CA GLU A 138 -45.40 3.18 -10.64
C GLU A 138 -45.04 4.62 -11.05
N PRO A 139 -44.57 4.84 -12.31
CA PRO A 139 -44.26 6.17 -12.79
C PRO A 139 -45.54 7.01 -12.80
N LYS A 140 -45.59 8.03 -11.95
CA LYS A 140 -46.69 9.01 -11.92
C LYS A 140 -46.59 9.92 -13.13
N ILE A 141 -47.07 9.44 -14.27
CA ILE A 141 -47.22 10.23 -15.49
C ILE A 141 -48.62 10.85 -15.43
N GLU A 142 -48.69 12.11 -14.98
CA GLU A 142 -49.92 12.90 -15.04
C GLU A 142 -50.12 13.40 -16.48
N VAL A 143 -50.80 12.60 -17.29
CA VAL A 143 -51.23 13.02 -18.62
C VAL A 143 -52.57 13.73 -18.48
N ASN A 144 -52.61 15.05 -18.66
CA ASN A 144 -53.85 15.82 -18.71
C ASN A 144 -54.60 15.47 -20.00
N LEU A 145 -55.48 14.47 -19.91
CA LEU A 145 -56.21 13.90 -21.04
C LEU A 145 -57.64 14.45 -21.08
N HIS A 146 -58.14 14.75 -22.27
CA HIS A 146 -59.49 15.31 -22.42
C HIS A 146 -60.54 14.33 -21.85
N PRO A 147 -61.53 14.78 -21.05
CA PRO A 147 -62.43 13.90 -20.29
C PRO A 147 -63.28 12.97 -21.16
N ALA A 148 -63.48 13.29 -22.44
CA ALA A 148 -64.15 12.40 -23.39
C ALA A 148 -63.31 11.14 -23.71
N TYR A 149 -61.99 11.31 -23.85
CA TYR A 149 -61.07 10.21 -24.17
C TYR A 149 -60.89 9.25 -22.98
N GLU A 150 -60.91 9.76 -21.75
CA GLU A 150 -60.84 8.92 -20.55
C GLU A 150 -62.05 7.99 -20.41
N LYS A 151 -63.25 8.48 -20.75
CA LYS A 151 -64.47 7.67 -20.75
C LYS A 151 -64.36 6.53 -21.76
N GLU A 152 -63.95 6.84 -22.98
CA GLU A 152 -63.78 5.83 -24.03
C GLU A 152 -62.69 4.80 -23.70
N ARG A 153 -61.57 5.24 -23.10
CA ARG A 153 -60.51 4.34 -22.64
C ARG A 153 -60.98 3.40 -21.52
N LYS A 154 -61.84 3.87 -20.60
CA LYS A 154 -62.41 3.05 -19.53
C LYS A 154 -63.44 2.05 -20.06
N ASP A 155 -64.26 2.45 -21.04
CA ASP A 155 -65.31 1.60 -21.61
C ASP A 155 -64.77 0.57 -22.62
N LEU A 156 -63.61 0.83 -23.23
CA LEU A 156 -62.97 -0.05 -24.22
C LEU A 156 -62.80 -1.51 -23.79
N PRO A 157 -62.21 -1.84 -22.62
CA PRO A 157 -62.06 -3.23 -22.18
C PRO A 157 -63.41 -3.95 -22.02
N ASP A 158 -64.44 -3.25 -21.53
CA ASP A 158 -65.78 -3.81 -21.37
C ASP A 158 -66.48 -4.02 -22.73
N ARG A 159 -66.24 -3.13 -23.69
CA ARG A 159 -66.70 -3.29 -25.08
C ARG A 159 -66.01 -4.47 -25.78
N VAL A 160 -64.71 -4.65 -25.54
CA VAL A 160 -63.97 -5.78 -26.13
C VAL A 160 -64.39 -7.09 -25.48
N SER A 161 -64.53 -7.14 -24.16
CA SER A 161 -64.98 -8.34 -23.45
C SER A 161 -66.38 -8.77 -23.90
N SER A 162 -67.33 -7.83 -23.99
CA SER A 162 -68.69 -8.10 -24.47
C SER A 162 -68.73 -8.51 -25.95
N ALA A 163 -67.89 -7.95 -26.82
CA ALA A 163 -67.81 -8.37 -28.21
C ALA A 163 -67.22 -9.78 -28.37
N VAL A 164 -66.20 -10.14 -27.57
CA VAL A 164 -65.62 -11.49 -27.55
C VAL A 164 -66.63 -12.50 -27.00
N GLU A 165 -67.34 -12.15 -25.93
CA GLU A 165 -68.38 -12.99 -25.35
C GLU A 165 -69.54 -13.18 -26.34
N ALA A 166 -70.00 -12.11 -26.99
CA ALA A 166 -71.00 -12.20 -28.06
C ALA A 166 -70.50 -13.06 -29.24
N GLY A 167 -69.21 -12.96 -29.60
CA GLY A 167 -68.57 -13.80 -30.60
C GLY A 167 -68.57 -15.28 -30.21
N TRP A 168 -68.28 -15.60 -28.95
CA TRP A 168 -68.36 -16.96 -28.42
C TRP A 168 -69.80 -17.48 -28.36
N GLN A 169 -70.77 -16.65 -27.99
CA GLN A 169 -72.18 -17.04 -27.97
C GLN A 169 -72.73 -17.26 -29.39
N ALA A 170 -72.31 -16.45 -30.36
CA ALA A 170 -72.66 -16.63 -31.77
C ALA A 170 -71.99 -17.87 -32.37
N ALA A 171 -70.74 -18.17 -31.98
CA ALA A 171 -70.04 -19.39 -32.38
C ALA A 171 -70.63 -20.65 -31.73
N GLY A 172 -71.11 -20.55 -30.48
CA GLY A 172 -71.79 -21.63 -29.78
C GLY A 172 -73.22 -21.89 -30.27
N SER A 173 -73.90 -20.87 -30.81
CA SER A 173 -75.29 -20.95 -31.29
C SER A 173 -75.43 -21.22 -32.80
N SER A 174 -74.35 -21.14 -33.60
CA SER A 174 -74.40 -21.33 -35.06
C SER A 174 -73.82 -22.67 -35.50
N SER A 175 -74.65 -23.72 -35.41
CA SER A 175 -74.38 -25.05 -35.95
C SER A 175 -74.59 -25.19 -37.47
N SER A 176 -74.33 -24.16 -38.31
CA SER A 176 -74.36 -24.30 -39.78
C SER A 176 -73.97 -23.05 -40.59
N VAL A 177 -72.67 -22.81 -40.84
CA VAL A 177 -72.25 -22.17 -42.11
C VAL A 177 -70.97 -22.83 -42.62
N LYS A 178 -71.14 -23.75 -43.57
CA LYS A 178 -70.09 -24.30 -44.45
C LYS A 178 -69.46 -23.15 -45.24
N ARG A 179 -68.18 -22.86 -45.02
CA ARG A 179 -67.34 -22.18 -46.03
C ARG A 179 -66.67 -23.24 -46.91
N LYS A 180 -66.82 -23.08 -48.23
CA LYS A 180 -66.12 -23.85 -49.25
C LYS A 180 -64.64 -23.48 -49.16
N ALA A 181 -63.81 -24.44 -48.77
CA ALA A 181 -62.37 -24.30 -48.79
C ALA A 181 -61.88 -24.50 -50.23
N GLU A 182 -61.21 -23.50 -50.80
CA GLU A 182 -60.25 -23.73 -51.87
C GLU A 182 -58.87 -23.91 -51.23
N ASP A 183 -58.24 -25.02 -51.61
CA ASP A 183 -57.02 -25.59 -51.08
C ASP A 183 -55.80 -24.98 -51.78
N GLU A 184 -55.03 -24.16 -51.06
CA GLU A 184 -53.67 -23.78 -51.42
C GLU A 184 -52.81 -23.88 -50.15
N LYS A 185 -51.78 -24.74 -50.22
CA LYS A 185 -50.99 -25.28 -49.10
C LYS A 185 -50.28 -24.21 -48.26
N ALA A 186 -50.59 -24.16 -46.97
CA ALA A 186 -49.85 -23.36 -45.99
C ALA A 186 -48.62 -24.12 -45.43
N LYS A 187 -47.42 -23.51 -45.56
CA LYS A 187 -46.19 -23.96 -44.90
C LYS A 187 -46.22 -23.61 -43.39
N PRO A 188 -45.59 -24.39 -42.51
CA PRO A 188 -45.56 -24.10 -41.07
C PRO A 188 -44.67 -22.89 -40.78
N LYS A 189 -45.26 -21.79 -40.30
CA LYS A 189 -44.52 -20.65 -39.75
C LYS A 189 -44.26 -20.92 -38.26
N LYS A 190 -42.98 -21.03 -37.89
CA LYS A 190 -42.52 -21.11 -36.49
C LYS A 190 -42.91 -19.80 -35.79
N ALA A 191 -43.59 -19.90 -34.65
CA ALA A 191 -43.84 -18.76 -33.77
C ALA A 191 -42.50 -18.35 -33.14
N LYS A 192 -41.98 -17.19 -33.56
CA LYS A 192 -40.81 -16.55 -32.96
C LYS A 192 -41.34 -15.67 -31.83
N LEU A 193 -41.57 -16.26 -30.65
CA LEU A 193 -41.83 -15.48 -29.45
C LEU A 193 -40.49 -14.89 -28.99
N TRP A 194 -40.31 -13.58 -29.19
CA TRP A 194 -39.16 -12.79 -28.76
C TRP A 194 -39.34 -12.38 -27.29
N ILE A 195 -39.51 -13.33 -26.39
CA ILE A 195 -39.37 -13.06 -24.96
C ILE A 195 -38.25 -13.97 -24.49
N ASP A 196 -37.07 -13.36 -24.60
CA ASP A 196 -35.77 -13.82 -24.19
C ASP A 196 -35.80 -14.19 -22.70
N ALA A 197 -35.49 -15.45 -22.40
CA ALA A 197 -35.42 -15.99 -21.05
C ALA A 197 -34.06 -15.71 -20.38
N GLU A 198 -33.17 -14.95 -21.03
CA GLU A 198 -31.79 -14.73 -20.59
C GLU A 198 -31.51 -13.35 -19.99
N LEU A 199 -32.54 -12.52 -19.73
CA LEU A 199 -32.34 -11.23 -19.05
C LEU A 199 -32.30 -11.32 -17.51
N SER A 200 -32.35 -12.53 -16.94
CA SER A 200 -32.42 -12.72 -15.48
C SER A 200 -31.07 -12.98 -14.80
N ASP A 201 -29.95 -13.06 -15.52
CA ASP A 201 -28.71 -13.57 -14.90
C ASP A 201 -27.41 -12.80 -15.23
N CYS A 202 -27.50 -11.50 -15.54
CA CYS A 202 -26.30 -10.66 -15.71
C CYS A 202 -26.37 -9.36 -14.89
N SER A 203 -26.29 -9.48 -13.56
CA SER A 203 -26.06 -8.36 -12.63
C SER A 203 -24.82 -8.58 -11.77
N SER A 204 -23.73 -9.08 -12.36
CA SER A 204 -22.42 -9.10 -11.71
C SER A 204 -21.30 -8.96 -12.73
N LEU A 205 -21.19 -7.79 -13.35
CA LEU A 205 -19.92 -7.34 -13.91
C LEU A 205 -19.29 -6.40 -12.88
N SER A 206 -18.37 -6.96 -12.09
CA SER A 206 -17.37 -6.19 -11.36
C SER A 206 -16.49 -5.50 -12.38
N ASP A 207 -16.49 -4.18 -12.34
CA ASP A 207 -15.59 -3.32 -13.10
C ASP A 207 -14.25 -3.31 -12.34
N GLU A 208 -13.34 -4.19 -12.75
CA GLU A 208 -11.93 -4.18 -12.34
C GLU A 208 -11.14 -3.48 -13.45
N GLU A 209 -10.89 -2.17 -13.29
CA GLU A 209 -9.90 -1.47 -14.10
C GLU A 209 -8.54 -1.55 -13.40
N GLU A 210 -7.64 -2.35 -13.98
CA GLU A 210 -6.20 -2.22 -13.80
C GLU A 210 -5.67 -1.19 -14.82
N GLU A 211 -4.97 -0.16 -14.34
CA GLU A 211 -3.98 0.55 -15.15
C GLU A 211 -2.67 0.64 -14.37
N GLU A 212 -1.65 -0.02 -14.92
CA GLU A 212 -0.23 0.11 -14.55
C GLU A 212 0.46 1.23 -15.34
N GLU A 213 1.56 1.68 -14.76
CA GLU A 213 2.26 2.95 -14.92
C GLU A 213 2.77 3.34 -16.33
N ASP A 214 2.90 4.66 -16.56
CA ASP A 214 4.19 5.19 -17.04
C ASP A 214 4.44 6.67 -16.67
N LYS A 215 5.70 6.97 -16.32
CA LYS A 215 6.17 8.21 -15.71
C LYS A 215 6.49 9.34 -16.70
N SER A 216 6.17 10.59 -16.31
CA SER A 216 7.03 11.75 -16.63
C SER A 216 6.84 12.95 -15.68
N SER A 217 7.90 13.26 -14.92
CA SER A 217 8.44 14.58 -14.49
C SER A 217 7.55 15.72 -13.93
N SER A 218 7.70 15.96 -12.61
CA SER A 218 7.83 17.27 -11.89
C SER A 218 6.60 18.20 -11.70
N PRO A 219 6.61 19.15 -10.74
CA PRO A 219 6.80 19.00 -9.29
C PRO A 219 5.65 19.63 -8.45
N GLY A 220 5.34 18.98 -7.31
CA GLY A 220 4.95 19.65 -6.07
C GLY A 220 3.51 20.14 -5.92
N GLN A 221 2.63 19.28 -5.39
CA GLN A 221 1.47 19.74 -4.63
C GLN A 221 1.40 19.02 -3.28
N GLN A 222 1.39 19.84 -2.23
CA GLN A 222 1.46 19.45 -0.83
C GLN A 222 0.18 18.71 -0.44
N VAL A 223 0.30 17.43 -0.08
CA VAL A 223 -0.80 16.69 0.55
C VAL A 223 -0.62 16.79 2.05
N SER A 224 -1.45 17.64 2.66
CA SER A 224 -1.56 17.79 4.11
C SER A 224 -2.15 16.50 4.71
N THR A 225 -1.33 15.74 5.44
CA THR A 225 -1.83 14.65 6.29
C THR A 225 -2.20 15.23 7.65
N ASP A 226 -3.48 15.55 7.81
CA ASP A 226 -4.09 15.90 9.08
C ASP A 226 -3.85 14.78 10.10
N SER A 227 -3.00 15.08 11.08
CA SER A 227 -2.64 14.18 12.17
C SER A 227 -3.50 14.55 13.36
N GLY A 228 -4.67 13.91 13.48
CA GLY A 228 -5.57 14.04 14.62
C GLY A 228 -4.83 13.74 15.94
N ASN A 229 -4.54 14.80 16.68
CA ASN A 229 -4.00 14.76 18.03
C ASN A 229 -5.16 14.96 19.01
N GLU A 230 -5.72 13.86 19.52
CA GLU A 230 -6.56 13.90 20.72
C GLU A 230 -5.74 13.38 21.91
N SER A 231 -5.44 14.30 22.83
CA SER A 231 -4.79 13.99 24.11
C SER A 231 -5.87 13.73 25.16
N ASP A 232 -6.02 12.48 25.57
CA ASP A 232 -6.85 12.10 26.71
C ASP A 232 -6.30 12.73 28.01
N LYS A 233 -7.04 13.66 28.61
CA LYS A 233 -6.81 14.13 29.97
C LYS A 233 -7.56 13.21 30.93
N VAL A 234 -6.83 12.28 31.55
CA VAL A 234 -7.32 11.53 32.71
C VAL A 234 -7.31 12.44 33.94
N SER A 235 -8.49 12.85 34.40
CA SER A 235 -8.69 13.49 35.70
C SER A 235 -8.69 12.44 36.80
N VAL A 236 -7.62 12.40 37.60
CA VAL A 236 -7.57 11.63 38.85
C VAL A 236 -8.34 12.41 39.92
N SER A 237 -9.48 11.89 40.36
CA SER A 237 -10.16 12.32 41.58
C SER A 237 -9.47 11.67 42.78
N ASN A 238 -8.75 12.45 43.58
CA ASN A 238 -8.25 12.00 44.88
C ASN A 238 -9.45 11.73 45.80
N THR A 239 -9.40 10.57 46.47
CA THR A 239 -10.22 10.24 47.64
C THR A 239 -9.44 10.60 48.89
#